data_AF-A0A7X8A265-F1
#
_entry.id   AF-A0A7X8A265-F1
#
_cell.length_a   1.000
_cell.length_b   1.000
_cell.length_c   1.000
_cell.angle_alpha   90.00
_cell.angle_beta   90.00
_cell.angle_gamma   90.00
#
_symmetry.space_group_name_H-M   'P 1'
#
loop_
_entity.id
_entity.type
_entity.pdbx_description
1 polymer ?
#
loop_
_entity_poly.entity_id
_entity_poly.type
_entity_poly.pdbx_seq_one_letter_code
_entity_poly.pdbx_strand_id
1 'polypeptide(L)'
;MFAALIVVESTDLVFAVDSIPAVLAISTDKLIVYTSNVFAVVGLRSLYFLLAYISDYFRYLKKGVSVVLLYVGIKMIISSFYHIQPIKSLIVVISILTASILLSIIIPKKEQK
;
A
#
# COMPACT_ATOMS: atom_id res chain seq x y z
N MET A 1 -17.46 2.45 14.57
CA MET A 1 -16.11 2.98 14.87
C MET A 1 -15.17 1.93 15.43
N PHE A 2 -15.58 1.15 16.44
CA PHE A 2 -14.72 0.08 16.99
C PHE A 2 -14.30 -0.99 15.96
N ALA A 3 -15.23 -1.47 15.11
CA ALA A 3 -14.90 -2.41 14.04
C ALA A 3 -13.92 -1.84 12.99
N ALA A 4 -14.04 -0.55 12.66
CA ALA A 4 -13.11 0.10 11.75
C ALA A 4 -11.70 0.20 12.34
N LEU A 5 -11.58 0.54 13.64
CA LEU A 5 -10.30 0.52 14.35
C LEU A 5 -9.66 -0.87 14.34
N ILE A 6 -10.43 -1.93 14.62
CA ILE A 6 -9.91 -3.30 14.57
C ILE A 6 -9.37 -3.65 13.19
N VAL A 7 -10.11 -3.34 12.13
CA VAL A 7 -9.68 -3.64 10.75
C VAL A 7 -8.42 -2.87 10.39
N VAL A 8 -8.33 -1.59 10.78
CA VAL A 8 -7.19 -0.71 10.52
C VAL A 8 -5.94 -1.22 11.23
N GLU A 9 -6.00 -1.44 12.54
CA GLU A 9 -4.88 -1.97 13.33
C GLU A 9 -4.46 -3.38 12.86
N SER A 10 -5.42 -4.24 12.50
CA SER A 10 -5.12 -5.57 11.96
C SER A 10 -4.45 -5.50 10.59
N THR A 11 -4.87 -4.55 9.75
CA THR A 11 -4.29 -4.33 8.42
C THR A 11 -2.86 -3.81 8.52
N ASP A 12 -2.57 -2.91 9.45
CA ASP A 12 -1.19 -2.47 9.73
C ASP A 12 -0.31 -3.62 10.24
N LEU A 13 -0.83 -4.47 11.12
CA LEU A 13 -0.10 -5.63 11.61
C LEU A 13 0.26 -6.59 10.46
N VAL A 14 -0.69 -6.82 9.54
CA VAL A 14 -0.47 -7.63 8.32
C VAL A 14 0.55 -6.96 7.40
N PHE A 15 0.49 -5.64 7.22
CA PHE A 15 1.48 -4.90 6.45
C PHE A 15 2.88 -4.95 7.08
N ALA A 16 2.98 -4.92 8.41
CA ALA A 16 4.26 -5.02 9.12
C ALA A 16 4.94 -6.38 8.93
N VAL A 17 4.17 -7.47 8.81
CA VAL A 17 4.71 -8.83 8.59
C VAL A 17 5.46 -8.95 7.26
N ASP A 18 5.04 -8.24 6.22
CA ASP A 18 5.74 -8.21 4.93
C ASP A 18 6.78 -7.08 4.84
N SER A 19 6.47 -5.90 5.40
CA SER A 19 7.35 -4.73 5.31
C SER A 19 8.63 -4.85 6.15
N ILE A 20 8.60 -5.57 7.29
CA ILE A 20 9.78 -5.75 8.15
C ILE A 20 10.85 -6.61 7.46
N PRO A 21 10.57 -7.83 6.95
CA PRO A 21 11.55 -8.60 6.20
C PRO A 21 12.10 -7.85 4.99
N ALA A 22 11.24 -7.10 4.29
CA ALA A 22 11.64 -6.31 3.13
C ALA A 22 12.60 -5.18 3.49
N VAL A 23 12.37 -4.44 4.58
CA VAL A 23 13.29 -3.38 5.03
C VAL A 23 14.58 -3.96 5.57
N LEU A 24 14.53 -5.07 6.32
CA LEU A 24 15.72 -5.74 6.84
C LEU A 24 16.62 -6.30 5.71
N ALA A 25 16.06 -6.58 4.54
CA ALA A 25 16.83 -6.98 3.36
C ALA A 25 17.61 -5.82 2.70
N ILE A 26 17.29 -4.56 3.02
CA ILE A 26 17.87 -3.35 2.40
C ILE A 26 18.66 -2.53 3.42
N SER A 27 18.24 -2.54 4.69
CA SER A 27 18.85 -1.79 5.79
C SER A 27 18.97 -2.67 7.05
N THR A 28 20.16 -2.69 7.66
CA THR A 28 20.43 -3.42 8.90
C THR A 28 20.23 -2.56 10.16
N ASP A 29 19.96 -1.26 9.99
CA ASP A 29 19.73 -0.36 11.10
C ASP A 29 18.31 -0.54 11.65
N LYS A 30 18.23 -1.19 12.81
CA LYS A 30 16.96 -1.47 13.50
C LYS A 30 16.22 -0.19 13.87
N LEU A 31 16.92 0.92 14.13
CA LEU A 31 16.28 2.20 14.47
C LEU A 31 15.47 2.71 13.27
N ILE A 32 16.01 2.60 12.05
CA ILE A 32 15.28 2.97 10.82
C ILE A 32 14.06 2.08 10.63
N VAL A 33 14.19 0.76 10.86
CA VAL A 33 13.07 -0.19 10.72
C VAL A 33 11.96 0.10 11.72
N TYR A 34 12.29 0.27 13.00
CA TYR A 34 11.31 0.52 14.06
C TYR A 34 10.63 1.88 13.91
N THR A 35 11.41 2.94 13.67
CA THR A 35 10.85 4.30 13.55
C THR A 35 9.95 4.44 12.32
N SER A 36 10.32 3.84 11.18
CA SER A 36 9.50 3.84 9.96
C SER A 36 8.14 3.15 10.17
N ASN A 37 8.12 1.98 10.81
CA ASN A 37 6.86 1.26 11.04
C ASN A 37 5.99 1.91 12.12
N VAL A 38 6.57 2.44 13.19
CA VAL A 38 5.82 3.21 14.19
C VAL A 38 5.19 4.45 13.55
N PHE A 39 5.91 5.15 12.68
CA PHE A 39 5.37 6.32 11.98
C PHE A 39 4.20 5.96 11.05
N ALA A 40 4.29 4.81 10.36
CA ALA A 40 3.20 4.32 9.51
C ALA A 40 1.90 4.10 10.29
N VAL A 41 1.99 3.44 11.46
CA VAL A 41 0.84 3.11 12.32
C VAL A 41 0.25 4.38 12.95
N VAL A 42 1.09 5.28 13.50
CA VAL A 42 0.63 6.52 14.14
C VAL A 42 -0.11 7.45 13.15
N GLY A 43 0.33 7.46 11.88
CA GLY A 43 -0.31 8.25 10.82
C GLY A 43 -1.64 7.66 10.32
N LEU A 44 -1.88 6.35 10.49
CA LEU A 44 -3.02 5.68 9.87
C LEU A 44 -4.36 6.19 10.38
N ARG A 45 -4.45 6.60 11.65
CA ARG A 45 -5.68 7.18 12.21
C ARG A 45 -6.11 8.44 11.45
N SER A 46 -5.18 9.34 11.14
CA SER A 46 -5.48 10.56 10.37
C SER A 46 -5.83 10.22 8.92
N LEU A 47 -5.08 9.29 8.32
CA LEU A 47 -5.26 8.89 6.94
C LEU A 47 -6.58 8.15 6.71
N TYR A 48 -7.06 7.38 7.69
CA TYR A 48 -8.37 6.72 7.63
C TYR A 48 -9.51 7.74 7.53
N PHE A 49 -9.49 8.81 8.33
CA PHE A 49 -10.52 9.85 8.26
C PHE A 49 -10.46 10.62 6.94
N LEU A 50 -9.25 10.92 6.46
CA LEU A 50 -9.05 11.52 5.14
C LEU A 50 -9.61 10.62 4.04
N LEU A 51 -9.25 9.33 4.05
CA LEU A 51 -9.68 8.35 3.05
C LEU A 51 -11.19 8.14 3.08
N ALA A 52 -11.82 8.09 4.25
CA ALA A 52 -13.27 7.99 4.38
C ALA A 52 -14.01 9.18 3.74
N TYR A 53 -13.43 10.38 3.82
CA TYR A 53 -13.99 11.58 3.19
C TYR A 53 -13.80 11.60 1.67
N ILE A 54 -12.64 11.14 1.19
CA ILE A 54 -12.30 11.17 -0.24
C ILE A 54 -12.61 9.85 -0.97
N SER A 55 -13.13 8.82 -0.28
CA SER A 55 -13.32 7.46 -0.82
C SER A 55 -14.13 7.44 -2.11
N ASP A 56 -15.08 8.36 -2.28
CA ASP A 56 -15.91 8.48 -3.49
C ASP A 56 -15.11 8.90 -4.73
N TYR A 57 -13.95 9.54 -4.56
CA TYR A 57 -13.07 9.98 -5.65
C TYR A 57 -12.09 8.89 -6.11
N PHE A 58 -11.86 7.83 -5.32
CA PHE A 58 -10.82 6.80 -5.57
C PHE A 58 -11.38 5.47 -6.08
N ARG A 59 -12.34 5.50 -7.02
CA ARG A 59 -12.95 4.29 -7.59
C ARG A 59 -11.96 3.31 -8.21
N TYR A 60 -10.96 3.80 -8.94
CA TYR A 60 -9.98 2.94 -9.62
C TYR A 60 -8.81 2.54 -8.72
N LEU A 61 -8.66 3.18 -7.56
CA LEU A 61 -7.58 2.87 -6.60
C LEU A 61 -7.70 1.43 -6.07
N LYS A 62 -8.92 0.97 -5.75
CA LYS A 62 -9.14 -0.44 -5.36
C LYS A 62 -8.64 -1.43 -6.41
N LYS A 63 -8.92 -1.16 -7.69
CA LYS A 63 -8.45 -2.01 -8.80
C LYS A 63 -6.93 -1.93 -8.96
N GLY A 64 -6.36 -0.73 -8.86
CA GLY A 64 -4.92 -0.51 -8.89
C GLY A 64 -4.19 -1.29 -7.81
N VAL A 65 -4.69 -1.24 -6.57
CA VAL A 65 -4.14 -1.99 -5.43
C VAL A 65 -4.22 -3.50 -5.67
N SER A 66 -5.30 -4.03 -6.26
CA SER A 66 -5.36 -5.45 -6.63
C SER A 66 -4.29 -5.85 -7.65
N VAL A 67 -4.01 -5.00 -8.64
CA VAL A 67 -2.93 -5.24 -9.62
C VAL A 67 -1.55 -5.19 -8.96
N VAL A 68 -1.34 -4.24 -8.04
CA VAL A 68 -0.11 -4.15 -7.24
C VAL A 68 0.08 -5.42 -6.41
N LEU A 69 -0.97 -5.89 -5.71
CA LEU A 69 -0.90 -7.11 -4.89
C LEU A 69 -0.59 -8.34 -5.74
N LEU A 70 -1.17 -8.46 -6.93
CA LEU A 70 -0.86 -9.54 -7.87
C LEU A 70 0.61 -9.48 -8.29
N TYR A 71 1.11 -8.30 -8.68
CA TYR A 71 2.50 -8.09 -9.06
C TYR A 71 3.48 -8.44 -7.92
N VAL A 72 3.22 -7.93 -6.72
CA VAL A 72 4.07 -8.18 -5.54
C VAL A 72 4.00 -9.65 -5.12
N GLY A 73 2.82 -10.27 -5.11
CA GLY A 73 2.66 -11.68 -4.78
C GLY A 73 3.42 -12.61 -5.74
N ILE A 74 3.32 -12.36 -7.04
CA ILE A 74 4.09 -13.11 -8.06
C ILE A 74 5.59 -12.89 -7.85
N LYS A 75 6.01 -11.64 -7.62
CA LYS A 75 7.41 -11.30 -7.36
C LYS A 75 7.95 -12.03 -6.14
N MET A 76 7.19 -12.10 -5.04
CA MET A 76 7.62 -12.78 -3.81
C MET A 76 7.86 -14.28 -4.03
N ILE A 77 7.00 -14.95 -4.81
CA ILE A 77 7.18 -16.37 -5.17
C ILE A 77 8.46 -16.58 -6.00
N ILE A 78 8.73 -15.68 -6.94
CA ILE A 78 9.91 -15.73 -7.82
C ILE A 78 11.19 -15.27 -7.11
N SER A 79 11.07 -14.48 -6.03
CA SER A 79 12.19 -13.87 -5.32
C SER A 79 13.18 -14.89 -4.75
N SER A 80 12.76 -16.14 -4.53
CA SER A 80 13.65 -17.21 -4.08
C SER A 80 14.63 -17.68 -5.16
N PHE A 81 14.28 -17.52 -6.44
CA PHE A 81 15.10 -17.95 -7.59
C PHE A 81 15.78 -16.79 -8.33
N TYR A 82 15.23 -15.57 -8.25
CA TYR A 82 15.76 -14.39 -8.94
C TYR A 82 15.69 -13.14 -8.06
N HIS A 83 16.85 -12.52 -7.78
CA HIS A 83 16.91 -11.28 -7.00
C HIS A 83 16.49 -10.09 -7.87
N ILE A 84 15.23 -9.71 -7.75
CA ILE A 84 14.71 -8.47 -8.34
C ILE A 84 15.06 -7.31 -7.41
N GLN A 85 15.86 -6.36 -7.91
CA GLN A 85 16.23 -5.17 -7.15
C GLN A 85 14.97 -4.44 -6.62
N PRO A 86 14.90 -4.12 -5.31
CA PRO A 86 13.75 -3.46 -4.70
C PRO A 86 13.32 -2.18 -5.42
N ILE A 87 14.30 -1.42 -5.92
CA ILE A 87 14.06 -0.15 -6.62
C ILE A 87 13.22 -0.32 -7.90
N LYS A 88 13.42 -1.41 -8.65
CA LYS A 88 12.67 -1.68 -9.89
C LYS A 88 11.21 -2.00 -9.58
N SER A 89 10.97 -2.79 -8.54
CA SER A 89 9.61 -3.07 -8.08
C SER A 89 8.92 -1.80 -7.57
N LEU A 90 9.65 -0.95 -6.85
CA LEU A 90 9.11 0.30 -6.34
C LEU A 90 8.61 1.21 -7.47
N ILE A 91 9.37 1.34 -8.57
CA ILE A 91 8.98 2.12 -9.74
C ILE A 91 7.69 1.57 -10.38
N VAL A 92 7.56 0.25 -10.50
CA VAL A 92 6.36 -0.40 -11.06
C VAL A 92 5.14 -0.17 -10.17
N VAL A 93 5.30 -0.29 -8.85
CA VAL A 93 4.20 -0.06 -7.91
C VAL A 93 3.76 1.42 -7.95
N ILE A 94 4.71 2.36 -7.94
CA ILE A 94 4.41 3.80 -8.05
C ILE A 94 3.69 4.08 -9.37
N SER A 95 4.14 3.54 -10.49
CA SER A 95 3.51 3.81 -11.79
C SER A 95 2.07 3.30 -11.85
N ILE A 96 1.79 2.11 -11.30
CA ILE A 96 0.43 1.55 -11.24
C ILE A 96 -0.47 2.41 -10.34
N LEU A 97 0.03 2.82 -9.17
CA LEU A 97 -0.73 3.65 -8.22
C LEU A 97 -1.00 5.04 -8.80
N THR A 98 0.01 5.70 -9.35
CA THR A 98 -0.13 7.00 -10.01
C THR A 98 -1.11 6.93 -11.17
N ALA A 99 -1.02 5.92 -12.04
CA ALA A 99 -1.96 5.72 -13.12
C ALA A 99 -3.39 5.50 -12.60
N SER A 100 -3.56 4.72 -11.53
CA SER A 100 -4.86 4.46 -10.92
C SER A 100 -5.48 5.71 -10.31
N ILE A 101 -4.67 6.54 -9.65
CA ILE A 101 -5.10 7.83 -9.08
C ILE A 101 -5.49 8.79 -10.21
N LEU A 102 -4.64 8.93 -11.23
CA LEU A 102 -4.92 9.80 -12.38
C LEU A 102 -6.21 9.40 -13.09
N LEU A 103 -6.40 8.10 -13.38
CA LEU A 103 -7.64 7.59 -13.98
C LEU A 103 -8.85 7.84 -13.09
N SER A 104 -8.69 7.80 -11.76
CA SER A 104 -9.76 8.05 -10.82
C SER A 104 -10.18 9.52 -10.75
N ILE A 105 -9.26 10.45 -10.99
CA ILE A 105 -9.54 11.89 -11.02
C ILE A 105 -10.06 12.31 -12.41
N ILE A 106 -9.48 11.79 -13.49
CA ILE A 106 -9.78 12.20 -14.87
C ILE A 106 -11.11 11.64 -15.37
N ILE A 107 -11.58 10.50 -14.83
CA ILE A 107 -12.86 9.90 -15.23
C ILE A 107 -13.92 10.27 -14.19
N PRO A 108 -14.62 11.41 -14.32
CA PRO A 108 -15.70 11.77 -13.42
C PRO A 108 -16.82 10.74 -13.46
N LYS A 109 -17.43 10.51 -12.30
CA LYS A 109 -18.57 9.62 -12.09
C LYS A 109 -19.66 9.97 -13.10
N LYS A 110 -19.92 9.08 -14.08
CA LYS A 110 -21.18 9.12 -14.82
C LYS A 110 -22.27 8.81 -13.79
N GLU A 111 -23.02 9.83 -13.39
CA GLU A 111 -24.24 9.67 -12.60
C GLU A 111 -25.07 8.58 -13.27
N GLN A 112 -25.23 7.46 -12.58
CA GLN A 112 -26.29 6.52 -12.90
C GLN A 112 -27.58 7.23 -12.46
N LYS A 113 -28.24 7.82 -13.45
CA LYS A 113 -29.58 8.36 -13.37
C LYS A 113 -30.59 7.23 -13.14
#